data_AF-A0A7G8H464-F1
#
_entry.id   AF-A0A7G8H464-F1
#
_cell.length_a   1.000
_cell.length_b   1.000
_cell.length_c   1.000
_cell.angle_alpha   90.00
_cell.angle_beta   90.00
_cell.angle_gamma   90.00
#
_symmetry.space_group_name_H-M   'P 1'
#
loop_
_entity.id
_entity.type
_entity.pdbx_description
1 polymer ?
#
loop_
_entity_poly.entity_id
_entity_poly.type
_entity_poly.pdbx_seq_one_letter_code
_entity_poly.pdbx_strand_id
1 'polypeptide(L)'
;MGKKSGFTSAEIEEIKRLYLQEGRSILQIPKILGKGSENSVRNALHKARVKHAPEERTKLERFKPEQVFGNVTLLKRLKKAKKLKFHARCSCGYEFDVDPFRLTLPEHHKDRISACQRCSKAQTEERSKPQD
;
A
#
# COMPACT_ATOMS: atom_id res chain seq x y z
N MET A 1 -19.63 7.56 27.93
CA MET A 1 -19.77 6.20 27.36
C MET A 1 -18.64 5.98 26.35
N GLY A 2 -17.65 5.12 26.70
CA GLY A 2 -16.48 4.88 25.86
C GLY A 2 -16.84 4.06 24.62
N LYS A 3 -16.82 4.69 23.44
CA LYS A 3 -16.99 3.99 22.16
C LYS A 3 -15.91 2.89 22.08
N LYS A 4 -16.34 1.64 21.94
CA LYS A 4 -15.47 0.46 21.86
C LYS A 4 -14.35 0.71 20.83
N SER A 5 -13.13 0.84 21.33
CA SER A 5 -11.90 1.03 20.57
C SER A 5 -11.55 -0.27 19.85
N GLY A 6 -12.20 -0.53 18.72
CA GLY A 6 -11.98 -1.74 17.93
C GLY A 6 -12.45 -1.60 16.48
N PHE A 7 -11.93 -2.47 15.62
CA PHE A 7 -12.39 -2.59 14.23
C PHE A 7 -13.83 -3.11 14.20
N THR A 8 -14.63 -2.60 13.26
CA THR A 8 -15.96 -3.11 12.97
C THR A 8 -15.89 -4.49 12.30
N SER A 9 -17.00 -5.23 12.22
CA SER A 9 -17.03 -6.52 11.54
C SER A 9 -16.58 -6.42 10.07
N ALA A 10 -17.06 -5.41 9.35
CA ALA A 10 -16.66 -5.14 7.97
C ALA A 10 -15.15 -4.84 7.85
N GLU A 11 -14.59 -4.10 8.80
CA GLU A 11 -13.15 -3.84 8.83
C GLU A 11 -12.34 -5.09 9.15
N ILE A 12 -12.86 -5.98 9.99
CA ILE A 12 -12.20 -7.27 10.27
C ILE A 12 -12.19 -8.13 9.02
N GLU A 13 -13.27 -8.16 8.23
CA GLU A 13 -13.30 -8.85 6.94
C GLU A 13 -12.30 -8.24 5.95
N GLU A 14 -12.20 -6.92 5.89
CA GLU A 14 -11.21 -6.25 5.05
C GLU A 14 -9.77 -6.54 5.52
N ILE A 15 -9.53 -6.57 6.84
CA ILE A 15 -8.25 -7.01 7.41
C ILE A 15 -7.91 -8.44 6.98
N LYS A 16 -8.89 -9.36 6.98
CA LYS A 16 -8.71 -10.73 6.49
C LYS A 16 -8.35 -10.75 5.02
N ARG A 17 -9.10 -10.01 4.19
CA ARG A 17 -8.87 -9.90 2.73
C ARG A 17 -7.45 -9.42 2.45
N LEU A 18 -7.05 -8.32 3.09
CA LEU A 18 -5.71 -7.76 2.96
C LEU A 18 -4.63 -8.74 3.44
N TYR A 19 -4.85 -9.44 4.56
CA TYR A 19 -3.85 -10.34 5.14
C TYR A 19 -3.68 -11.65 4.36
N LEU A 20 -4.78 -12.30 4.01
CA LEU A 20 -4.81 -13.64 3.40
C LEU A 20 -4.75 -13.60 1.88
N GLN A 21 -5.55 -12.75 1.24
CA GLN A 21 -5.66 -12.71 -0.23
C GLN A 21 -4.61 -11.80 -0.85
N GLU A 22 -4.40 -10.61 -0.28
CA GLU A 22 -3.38 -9.68 -0.79
C GLU A 22 -2.01 -9.88 -0.15
N GLY A 23 -1.88 -10.75 0.86
CA GLY A 23 -0.59 -11.03 1.49
C GLY A 23 0.02 -9.87 2.27
N ARG A 24 -0.76 -8.83 2.62
CA ARG A 24 -0.28 -7.66 3.36
C ARG A 24 0.23 -8.06 4.74
N SER A 25 1.29 -7.42 5.20
CA SER A 25 1.77 -7.62 6.56
C SER A 25 0.91 -6.86 7.58
N ILE A 26 0.92 -7.31 8.84
CA ILE A 26 0.25 -6.64 9.96
C ILE A 26 0.71 -5.18 10.17
N LEU A 27 1.89 -4.82 9.66
CA LEU A 27 2.44 -3.46 9.67
C LEU A 27 1.88 -2.57 8.55
N GLN A 28 1.41 -3.19 7.47
CA GLN A 28 0.88 -2.50 6.29
C GLN A 28 -0.61 -2.27 6.40
N ILE A 29 -1.35 -3.23 6.94
CA ILE A 29 -2.80 -3.17 7.04
C ILE A 29 -3.30 -1.90 7.75
N PRO A 30 -2.74 -1.46 8.90
CA PRO A 30 -3.18 -0.21 9.53
C PRO A 30 -2.93 1.03 8.67
N LYS A 31 -1.86 1.00 7.86
CA LYS A 31 -1.56 2.09 6.92
C LYS A 31 -2.64 2.11 5.84
N ILE A 32 -2.88 0.97 5.19
CA ILE A 32 -3.91 0.82 4.14
C ILE A 32 -5.30 1.26 4.63
N LEU A 33 -5.69 0.87 5.84
CA LEU A 33 -6.98 1.23 6.43
C LEU A 33 -7.01 2.67 6.98
N GLY A 34 -5.87 3.35 7.06
CA GLY A 34 -5.74 4.68 7.65
C GLY A 34 -6.03 4.74 9.15
N LYS A 35 -6.19 3.60 9.84
CA LYS A 35 -6.54 3.52 11.25
C LYS A 35 -6.11 2.22 11.92
N GLY A 36 -6.09 2.27 13.25
CA GLY A 36 -5.64 1.17 14.10
C GLY A 36 -4.12 1.08 14.21
N SER A 37 -3.67 0.21 15.10
CA SER A 37 -2.24 -0.11 15.27
C SER A 37 -1.96 -1.53 14.78
N GLU A 38 -0.68 -1.86 14.64
CA GLU A 38 -0.24 -3.24 14.40
C GLU A 38 -0.85 -4.22 15.41
N ASN A 39 -0.88 -3.83 16.68
CA ASN A 39 -1.47 -4.64 17.75
C ASN A 39 -2.97 -4.81 17.59
N SER A 40 -3.68 -3.76 17.18
CA SER A 40 -5.12 -3.83 16.88
C SER A 40 -5.41 -4.80 15.74
N VAL A 41 -4.58 -4.80 14.68
CA VAL A 41 -4.73 -5.71 13.53
C VAL A 41 -4.42 -7.15 13.93
N ARG A 42 -3.35 -7.38 14.70
CA ARG A 42 -3.03 -8.71 15.26
C ARG A 42 -4.20 -9.26 16.08
N ASN A 43 -4.78 -8.44 16.95
CA ASN A 43 -5.93 -8.82 17.76
C ASN A 43 -7.18 -9.10 16.91
N ALA A 44 -7.40 -8.34 15.83
CA ALA A 44 -8.50 -8.57 14.91
C ALA A 44 -8.35 -9.92 14.19
N LEU A 45 -7.17 -10.22 13.64
CA LEU A 45 -6.88 -11.50 12.99
C LEU A 45 -7.06 -12.68 13.95
N HIS A 46 -6.55 -12.54 15.19
CA HIS A 46 -6.70 -13.56 16.23
C HIS A 46 -8.17 -13.81 16.59
N LYS A 47 -8.95 -12.75 16.86
CA LYS A 47 -10.39 -12.86 17.16
C LYS A 47 -11.16 -13.52 16.02
N ALA A 48 -10.74 -13.25 14.80
CA ALA A 48 -11.38 -13.77 13.60
C ALA A 48 -10.88 -15.17 13.20
N ARG A 49 -10.12 -15.84 14.09
CA ARG A 49 -9.58 -17.19 13.98
C ARG A 49 -8.77 -17.44 12.71
N VAL A 50 -8.12 -16.39 12.20
CA VAL A 50 -7.16 -16.53 11.09
C VAL A 50 -5.91 -17.18 11.67
N LYS A 51 -5.74 -18.48 11.43
CA LYS A 51 -4.54 -19.20 11.86
C LYS A 51 -3.34 -18.61 11.11
N HIS A 52 -2.21 -18.47 11.80
CA HIS A 52 -0.92 -18.09 11.20
C HIS A 52 -0.35 -19.20 10.29
N ALA A 53 -1.20 -20.01 9.64
CA ALA A 53 -0.74 -21.01 8.71
C ALA A 53 -0.16 -20.29 7.49
N PRO A 54 1.16 -20.42 7.21
CA PRO A 54 1.78 -19.80 6.04
C PRO A 54 1.20 -20.33 4.72
N GLU A 55 0.43 -21.43 4.77
CA GLU A 55 -0.18 -22.12 3.63
C GLU A 55 -1.45 -21.42 3.10
N GLU A 56 -2.23 -20.74 3.95
CA GLU A 56 -3.45 -20.03 3.52
C GLU A 56 -3.18 -18.58 3.08
N ARG A 57 -1.96 -18.09 3.31
CA ARG A 57 -1.59 -16.71 2.98
C ARG A 57 -0.99 -16.65 1.58
N THR A 58 -1.67 -15.93 0.69
CA THR A 58 -1.05 -15.49 -0.57
C THR A 58 0.19 -14.68 -0.21
N LYS A 59 1.36 -15.20 -0.56
CA LYS A 59 2.61 -14.50 -0.28
C LYS A 59 2.73 -13.39 -1.30
N LEU A 60 2.60 -12.15 -0.85
CA LEU A 60 2.82 -10.98 -1.69
C LEU A 60 4.19 -11.15 -2.39
N GLU A 61 4.18 -11.13 -3.72
CA GLU A 61 5.39 -11.31 -4.49
C GLU A 61 6.46 -10.31 -4.01
N ARG A 62 7.69 -10.81 -3.86
CA ARG A 62 8.79 -9.93 -3.49
C ARG A 62 8.97 -8.90 -4.61
N PHE A 63 9.10 -7.63 -4.23
CA PHE A 63 9.43 -6.60 -5.21
C PHE A 63 10.74 -6.92 -5.91
N LYS A 64 10.70 -6.94 -7.23
CA LYS A 64 11.84 -7.19 -8.11
C LYS A 64 12.10 -5.95 -8.97
N PRO A 65 13.35 -5.75 -9.38
CA PRO A 65 13.66 -4.92 -10.56
C PRO A 65 12.73 -5.28 -11.72
N GLU A 66 12.45 -4.28 -12.56
CA GLU A 66 11.66 -4.36 -13.80
C GLU A 66 10.15 -4.59 -13.61
N GLN A 67 9.66 -4.69 -12.38
CA GLN A 67 8.21 -4.73 -12.13
C GLN A 67 7.55 -3.38 -12.43
N VAL A 68 6.42 -3.44 -13.13
CA VAL A 68 5.63 -2.27 -13.54
C VAL A 68 4.38 -2.16 -12.66
N PHE A 69 4.18 -0.98 -12.08
CA PHE A 69 3.02 -0.60 -11.28
C PHE A 69 2.36 0.61 -11.92
N GLY A 70 1.40 0.36 -12.82
CA GLY A 70 0.77 1.41 -13.62
C GLY A 70 1.81 2.17 -14.46
N ASN A 71 2.02 3.45 -14.15
CA ASN A 71 2.98 4.30 -14.85
C ASN A 71 4.40 4.26 -14.26
N VAL A 72 4.66 3.46 -13.22
CA VAL A 72 5.94 3.43 -12.50
C VAL A 72 6.59 2.06 -12.62
N THR A 73 7.82 2.01 -13.13
CA THR A 73 8.64 0.80 -13.26
C THR A 73 9.74 0.80 -12.20
N LEU A 74 9.86 -0.27 -11.42
CA LEU A 74 10.97 -0.44 -10.48
C LEU A 74 12.25 -0.75 -11.24
N LEU A 75 13.35 -0.03 -11.02
CA LEU A 75 14.63 -0.27 -11.69
C LEU A 75 15.60 -1.06 -10.80
N LYS A 76 15.88 -0.58 -9.60
CA LYS A 76 16.85 -1.23 -8.69
C LYS A 76 16.48 -1.06 -7.24
N ARG A 77 16.77 -2.07 -6.43
CA ARG A 77 16.60 -2.00 -4.97
C ARG A 77 17.75 -1.22 -4.33
N LEU A 78 17.43 -0.23 -3.50
CA LEU A 78 18.41 0.54 -2.75
C LEU A 78 18.78 -0.20 -1.45
N LYS A 79 19.97 -0.82 -1.44
CA LYS A 79 20.46 -1.62 -0.30
C LYS A 79 20.88 -0.81 0.93
N LYS A 80 21.21 0.48 0.76
CA LYS A 80 21.69 1.36 1.86
C LYS A 80 20.56 1.98 2.70
N ALA A 81 19.29 1.75 2.37
CA ALA A 81 18.17 2.36 3.07
C ALA A 81 17.69 1.50 4.26
N LYS A 82 17.43 2.14 5.41
CA LYS A 82 16.79 1.49 6.58
C LYS A 82 15.38 0.95 6.28
N LYS A 83 14.74 1.44 5.21
CA LYS A 83 13.40 1.04 4.74
C LYS A 83 13.51 0.49 3.33
N LEU A 84 12.56 -0.36 2.93
CA LEU A 84 12.50 -0.87 1.56
C LEU A 84 12.32 0.30 0.58
N LYS A 85 13.37 0.61 -0.19
CA LYS A 85 13.34 1.62 -1.24
C LYS A 85 13.81 1.02 -2.55
N PHE A 86 13.16 1.42 -3.62
CA PHE A 86 13.55 1.14 -4.99
C PHE A 86 13.74 2.45 -5.72
N HIS A 87 14.76 2.48 -6.56
CA HIS A 87 14.86 3.47 -7.62
C HIS A 87 13.88 3.04 -8.71
N ALA A 88 13.01 3.92 -9.14
CA ALA A 88 11.93 3.66 -10.08
C ALA A 88 11.89 4.74 -11.17
N ARG A 89 11.34 4.38 -12.33
CA ARG A 89 11.17 5.27 -13.48
C ARG A 89 9.69 5.41 -13.81
N CYS A 90 9.22 6.63 -13.98
CA CYS A 90 7.89 6.91 -14.49
C CYS A 90 7.85 6.81 -16.02
N SER A 91 6.67 6.57 -16.60
CA SER A 91 6.44 6.55 -18.05
C SER A 91 6.90 7.83 -18.78
N CYS A 92 6.96 8.98 -18.10
CA CYS A 92 7.51 10.21 -18.65
C CYS A 92 9.05 10.29 -18.68
N GLY A 93 9.74 9.20 -18.30
CA GLY A 93 11.20 9.12 -18.23
C GLY A 93 11.83 9.63 -16.93
N TYR A 94 11.05 10.21 -16.01
CA TYR A 94 11.59 10.71 -14.74
C TYR A 94 11.89 9.58 -13.74
N GLU A 95 13.10 9.59 -13.18
CA GLU A 95 13.55 8.61 -12.19
C GLU A 95 13.49 9.17 -10.77
N PHE A 96 13.03 8.35 -9.82
CA PHE A 96 12.87 8.74 -8.42
C PHE A 96 12.94 7.55 -7.48
N ASP A 97 13.23 7.83 -6.21
CA ASP A 97 13.26 6.80 -5.16
C ASP A 97 11.89 6.65 -4.50
N VAL A 98 11.39 5.43 -4.46
CA VAL A 98 10.05 5.12 -3.95
C VAL A 98 10.07 3.90 -3.02
N ASP A 99 9.20 3.94 -2.01
CA ASP A 99 8.82 2.72 -1.30
C ASP A 99 7.79 1.99 -2.18
N PRO A 100 8.12 0.82 -2.74
CA PRO A 100 7.24 0.14 -3.70
C PRO A 100 5.89 -0.23 -3.08
N PHE A 101 5.77 -0.30 -1.75
CA PHE A 101 4.47 -0.48 -1.11
C PHE A 101 3.49 0.64 -1.45
N ARG A 102 3.96 1.88 -1.58
CA ARG A 102 3.10 3.03 -1.94
C ARG A 102 2.48 2.91 -3.33
N LEU A 103 3.11 2.17 -4.23
CA LEU A 103 2.59 1.89 -5.57
C LEU A 103 1.45 0.86 -5.56
N THR A 104 1.40 0.04 -4.51
CA THR A 104 0.39 -1.02 -4.35
C THR A 104 -0.78 -0.61 -3.45
N LEU A 105 -0.82 0.64 -2.98
CA LEU A 105 -1.89 1.13 -2.12
C LEU A 105 -3.18 1.37 -2.92
N PRO A 106 -4.37 1.21 -2.29
CA PRO A 106 -5.66 1.48 -2.92
C PRO A 106 -5.78 2.93 -3.40
N GLU A 107 -6.62 3.17 -4.41
CA GLU A 107 -6.71 4.45 -5.11
C GLU A 107 -6.93 5.66 -4.22
N HIS A 108 -7.76 5.49 -3.20
CA HIS A 108 -8.18 6.53 -2.27
C HIS A 108 -7.18 6.78 -1.13
N HIS A 109 -6.05 6.07 -1.10
CA HIS A 109 -5.09 6.17 -0.02
C HIS A 109 -4.19 7.41 -0.19
N LYS A 110 -4.11 8.26 0.85
CA LYS A 110 -3.34 9.52 0.84
C LYS A 110 -1.87 9.37 0.44
N ASP A 111 -1.23 8.27 0.83
CA ASP A 111 0.17 7.97 0.51
C ASP A 111 0.36 7.15 -0.78
N ARG A 112 -0.71 6.90 -1.56
CA ARG A 112 -0.61 6.19 -2.83
C ARG A 112 0.23 7.01 -3.81
N ILE A 113 1.10 6.32 -4.53
CA ILE A 113 1.86 6.90 -5.65
C ILE A 113 1.44 6.16 -6.91
N SER A 114 0.79 6.85 -7.85
CA SER A 114 0.40 6.31 -9.16
C SER A 114 1.33 6.75 -10.29
N ALA A 115 2.03 7.88 -10.11
CA ALA A 115 2.96 8.44 -11.07
C ALA A 115 4.02 9.30 -10.37
N CYS A 116 5.03 9.78 -11.11
CA CYS A 116 6.00 10.72 -10.56
C CYS A 116 5.37 12.08 -10.23
N GLN A 117 6.11 12.90 -9.47
CA GLN A 117 5.68 14.25 -9.11
C GLN A 117 5.36 15.14 -10.31
N ARG A 118 6.03 14.95 -11.46
CA ARG A 118 5.76 15.74 -12.67
C ARG A 118 4.39 15.41 -13.26
N CYS A 119 4.10 14.12 -13.44
CA CYS A 119 2.80 13.66 -13.95
C CYS A 119 1.66 13.93 -12.95
N SER A 120 1.94 13.79 -11.65
CA SER A 120 0.94 14.06 -10.60
C SER A 120 0.54 15.54 -10.55
N LYS A 121 1.48 16.46 -10.79
CA LYS A 121 1.19 17.90 -10.86
C LYS A 121 0.38 18.24 -12.12
N ALA A 122 0.75 17.68 -13.28
CA ALA A 122 0.04 17.91 -14.54
C ALA A 122 -1.46 17.58 -14.45
N GLN A 123 -1.82 16.46 -13.83
CA GLN A 123 -3.24 16.09 -13.64
C GLN A 123 -4.01 17.00 -12.68
N THR A 124 -3.32 17.69 -11.78
CA THR A 124 -3.95 18.65 -10.85
C THR A 124 -4.21 19.98 -11.56
N GLU A 125 -3.31 20.40 -12.46
CA GLU A 125 -3.49 21.61 -13.28
C GLU A 125 -4.57 21.43 -14.36
N GLU A 126 -4.65 20.28 -15.03
CA GLU A 126 -5.71 20.02 -16.02
C GLU A 126 -7.12 20.06 -15.41
N ARG A 127 -7.29 19.61 -14.17
CA ARG A 127 -8.58 19.61 -13.47
C ARG A 127 -9.00 20.97 -12.92
N SER A 128 -8.12 21.97 -13.04
CA SER A 128 -8.33 23.34 -12.53
C SER A 128 -8.62 24.35 -13.64
N LYS A 129 -8.68 23.93 -14.91
CA LYS A 129 -9.14 24.82 -15.99
C LYS A 129 -10.66 24.94 -15.93
N PRO A 130 -11.23 26.14 -15.75
CA PRO A 130 -12.62 26.38 -16.06
C PRO A 130 -12.80 26.07 -17.55
N GLN A 131 -13.80 25.26 -17.89
CA GLN A 131 -14.33 25.26 -19.24
C GLN A 131 -14.96 26.64 -19.45
N ASP A 132 -14.41 27.39 -20.40
CA ASP A 132 -15.01 28.61 -20.94
C ASP A 132 -16.20 28.23 -21.84
#